data_AF-A0A8K0CMH7-F1
#
_entry.id   AF-A0A8K0CMH7-F1
#
_cell.length_a   1.000
_cell.length_b   1.000
_cell.length_c   1.000
_cell.angle_alpha   90.00
_cell.angle_beta   90.00
_cell.angle_gamma   90.00
#
_symmetry.space_group_name_H-M   'P 1'
#
loop_
_entity.id
_entity.type
_entity.pdbx_description
1 polymer ?
#
loop_
_entity_poly.entity_id
_entity_poly.type
_entity_poly.pdbx_seq_one_letter_code
_entity_poly.pdbx_strand_id
1 'polypeptide(L)'
;FPIIMLGEKELSKENLVALKEGYSFLNKFLEGNTFVAGENLTIADFSCVASISTGSVILPISSELYPSLFKWYQKCKALPYYDKANGPGLNNLDALIETKLGSAYTKRNA
;
A
#
# COMPACT_ATOMS: atom_id res chain seq x y z
N PHE A 1 -10.15 -0.42 6.86
CA PHE A 1 -9.30 -0.14 8.04
C PHE A 1 -9.86 -0.77 9.32
N PRO A 2 -9.99 -2.11 9.39
CA PRO A 2 -10.74 -2.71 10.49
C PRO A 2 -10.04 -2.59 11.84
N ILE A 3 -8.71 -2.74 11.89
CA ILE A 3 -7.89 -2.55 13.11
C ILE A 3 -8.12 -1.18 13.75
N ILE A 4 -8.15 -0.12 12.94
CA ILE A 4 -8.18 1.26 13.43
C ILE A 4 -9.61 1.71 13.71
N MET A 5 -10.53 1.47 12.76
CA MET A 5 -11.90 1.99 12.84
C MET A 5 -12.84 1.08 13.63
N LEU A 6 -12.63 -0.24 13.55
CA LEU A 6 -13.50 -1.24 14.18
C LEU A 6 -12.86 -1.89 15.42
N GLY A 7 -11.60 -1.55 15.72
CA GLY A 7 -10.91 -2.04 16.91
C GLY A 7 -10.49 -3.51 16.86
N GLU A 8 -10.45 -4.11 15.66
CA GLU A 8 -9.95 -5.47 15.46
C GLU A 8 -8.53 -5.62 16.02
N LYS A 9 -8.25 -6.80 16.59
CA LYS A 9 -6.99 -7.09 17.30
C LYS A 9 -6.04 -7.97 16.52
N GLU A 10 -6.46 -8.43 15.36
CA GLU A 10 -5.68 -9.30 14.49
C GLU A 10 -5.98 -8.99 13.02
N LEU A 11 -5.03 -9.33 12.16
CA LEU A 11 -5.22 -9.19 10.72
C LEU A 11 -6.03 -10.38 10.20
N SER A 12 -7.29 -10.16 9.83
CA SER A 12 -8.12 -11.20 9.21
C SER A 12 -7.44 -11.77 7.95
N LYS A 13 -7.53 -13.09 7.80
CA LYS A 13 -7.08 -13.80 6.60
C LYS A 13 -7.85 -13.36 5.36
N GLU A 14 -9.16 -13.12 5.46
CA GLU A 14 -9.95 -12.64 4.32
C GLU A 14 -9.45 -11.27 3.85
N ASN A 15 -9.17 -10.35 4.78
CA ASN A 15 -8.65 -9.02 4.43
C ASN A 15 -7.26 -9.10 3.78
N LEU A 16 -6.40 -10.03 4.22
CA LEU A 16 -5.10 -10.27 3.58
C LEU A 16 -5.24 -10.89 2.18
N VAL A 17 -6.22 -11.77 1.97
CA VAL A 17 -6.53 -12.33 0.64
C VAL A 17 -7.03 -11.23 -0.29
N ALA A 18 -8.00 -10.43 0.15
CA ALA A 18 -8.53 -9.30 -0.62
C ALA A 18 -7.44 -8.27 -0.98
N LEU A 19 -6.50 -8.01 -0.07
CA LEU A 19 -5.36 -7.12 -0.34
C LEU A 19 -4.43 -7.70 -1.42
N LYS A 20 -4.12 -9.01 -1.36
CA LYS A 20 -3.31 -9.70 -2.38
C LYS A 20 -4.01 -9.71 -3.74
N GLU A 21 -5.32 -9.88 -3.77
CA GLU A 21 -6.12 -9.80 -5.00
C GLU A 21 -6.07 -8.38 -5.58
N GLY A 22 -6.24 -7.35 -4.74
CA GLY A 22 -6.08 -5.95 -5.14
C GLY A 22 -4.71 -5.65 -5.75
N TYR A 23 -3.64 -6.16 -5.14
CA TYR A 23 -2.28 -6.08 -5.71
C TYR A 23 -2.17 -6.78 -7.05
N SER A 24 -2.78 -7.95 -7.18
CA SER A 24 -2.77 -8.72 -8.42
C SER A 24 -3.50 -7.98 -9.56
N PHE A 25 -4.65 -7.38 -9.27
CA PHE A 25 -5.39 -6.58 -10.26
C PHE A 25 -4.63 -5.33 -10.68
N LEU A 26 -4.14 -4.55 -9.73
CA LEU A 26 -3.43 -3.32 -10.07
C LEU A 26 -2.10 -3.60 -10.78
N ASN A 27 -1.40 -4.68 -10.41
CA ASN A 27 -0.22 -5.13 -11.16
C ASN A 27 -0.55 -5.38 -12.64
N LYS A 28 -1.66 -6.09 -12.92
CA LYS A 28 -2.11 -6.37 -14.29
C LYS A 28 -2.50 -5.09 -15.05
N PHE A 29 -3.16 -4.12 -14.42
CA PHE A 29 -3.49 -2.85 -15.07
C PHE A 29 -2.25 -2.01 -15.41
N LEU A 30 -1.20 -2.16 -14.62
CA LEU A 30 0.09 -1.50 -14.84
C LEU A 30 1.01 -2.27 -15.80
N GLU A 31 0.64 -3.48 -16.24
CA GLU A 31 1.40 -4.18 -17.28
C GLU A 31 1.33 -3.38 -18.59
N GLY A 32 2.49 -2.95 -19.08
CA GLY A 32 2.61 -2.19 -20.32
C GLY A 32 2.29 -0.69 -20.20
N ASN A 33 1.92 -0.18 -19.03
CA ASN A 33 1.64 1.24 -18.79
C ASN A 33 2.61 1.84 -17.76
N THR A 34 2.95 3.13 -17.92
CA THR A 34 3.77 3.83 -16.91
C THR A 34 2.98 4.20 -15.65
N PHE A 35 1.71 4.54 -15.80
CA PHE A 35 0.78 5.00 -14.76
C PHE A 35 -0.57 4.29 -14.87
N VAL A 36 -1.43 4.43 -13.88
CA VAL A 36 -2.71 3.71 -13.77
C VAL A 36 -3.62 3.93 -14.99
N ALA A 37 -3.57 5.11 -15.59
CA ALA A 37 -4.41 5.51 -16.71
C ALA A 37 -3.61 5.81 -18.00
N GLY A 38 -2.48 5.10 -18.20
CA GLY A 38 -1.64 5.19 -19.40
C GLY A 38 -0.26 5.78 -19.12
N GLU A 39 0.27 6.59 -20.03
CA GLU A 39 1.67 7.05 -19.97
C GLU A 39 1.90 8.31 -19.13
N ASN A 40 0.84 9.03 -18.77
CA ASN A 40 0.92 10.28 -18.04
C ASN A 40 0.40 10.11 -16.61
N LEU A 41 1.03 10.83 -15.67
CA LEU A 41 0.57 10.88 -14.29
C LEU A 41 -0.80 11.54 -14.21
N THR A 42 -1.73 10.94 -13.46
CA THR A 42 -3.10 11.46 -13.29
C THR A 42 -3.55 11.42 -11.83
N ILE A 43 -4.74 11.96 -11.57
CA ILE A 43 -5.40 11.82 -10.27
C ILE A 43 -5.71 10.35 -9.90
N ALA A 44 -5.79 9.45 -10.88
CA ALA A 44 -5.97 8.03 -10.63
C ALA A 44 -4.76 7.46 -9.86
N ASP A 45 -3.55 7.87 -10.24
CA ASP A 45 -2.33 7.46 -9.56
C ASP A 45 -2.29 7.95 -8.12
N PHE A 46 -2.71 9.19 -7.86
CA PHE A 46 -2.75 9.74 -6.50
C PHE A 46 -3.75 8.99 -5.61
N SER A 47 -4.93 8.69 -6.14
CA SER A 47 -5.95 7.91 -5.43
C SER A 47 -5.46 6.48 -5.12
N CYS A 48 -4.90 5.82 -6.13
CA CYS A 48 -4.39 4.47 -6.00
C CYS A 48 -3.17 4.42 -5.07
N VAL A 49 -2.20 5.34 -5.18
CA VAL A 49 -0.98 5.28 -4.36
C VAL A 49 -1.26 5.55 -2.88
N ALA A 50 -2.21 6.42 -2.55
CA ALA A 50 -2.65 6.60 -1.17
C ALA A 50 -3.21 5.29 -0.58
N SER A 51 -4.01 4.57 -1.36
CA SER A 51 -4.59 3.28 -0.95
C SER A 51 -3.54 2.16 -0.88
N ILE A 52 -2.64 2.08 -1.87
CA ILE A 52 -1.61 1.05 -1.96
C ILE A 52 -0.53 1.25 -0.90
N SER A 53 -0.11 2.49 -0.63
CA SER A 53 0.87 2.78 0.42
C SER A 53 0.36 2.33 1.78
N THR A 54 -0.90 2.63 2.09
CA THR A 54 -1.61 2.12 3.26
C THR A 54 -1.58 0.59 3.33
N GLY A 55 -1.95 -0.10 2.24
CA GLY A 55 -1.88 -1.56 2.19
C GLY A 55 -0.46 -2.08 2.43
N SER A 56 0.55 -1.35 1.93
CA SER A 56 1.96 -1.76 2.01
C SER A 56 2.51 -1.77 3.44
N VAL A 57 1.91 -1.01 4.34
CA VAL A 57 2.20 -1.03 5.78
C VAL A 57 1.80 -2.40 6.38
N ILE A 58 0.69 -2.97 5.91
CA ILE A 58 0.19 -4.27 6.37
C ILE A 58 0.86 -5.45 5.65
N LEU A 59 1.09 -5.33 4.35
CA LEU A 59 1.71 -6.37 3.53
C LEU A 59 2.64 -5.69 2.52
N PRO A 60 3.97 -5.79 2.69
CA PRO A 60 4.91 -5.23 1.74
C PRO A 60 4.67 -5.74 0.32
N ILE A 61 4.83 -4.85 -0.66
CA ILE A 61 4.67 -5.19 -2.08
C ILE A 61 5.90 -5.98 -2.52
N SER A 62 5.72 -7.26 -2.86
CA SER A 62 6.79 -8.08 -3.43
C SER A 62 7.08 -7.68 -4.87
N SER A 63 8.34 -7.36 -5.17
CA SER A 63 8.80 -7.06 -6.52
C SER A 63 8.82 -8.29 -7.43
N GLU A 64 8.88 -9.50 -6.86
CA GLU A 64 8.85 -10.75 -7.60
C GLU A 64 7.41 -11.11 -8.02
N LEU A 65 6.47 -10.99 -7.08
CA LEU A 65 5.07 -11.34 -7.34
C LEU A 65 4.30 -10.24 -8.08
N TYR A 66 4.67 -8.97 -7.86
CA TYR A 66 3.95 -7.82 -8.40
C TYR A 66 4.93 -6.79 -9.02
N PRO A 67 5.71 -7.17 -10.06
CA PRO A 67 6.79 -6.34 -10.59
C PRO A 67 6.32 -4.98 -11.15
N SER A 68 5.21 -4.95 -11.89
CA SER A 68 4.66 -3.71 -12.47
C SER A 68 4.13 -2.78 -11.39
N LEU A 69 3.40 -3.33 -10.42
CA LEU A 69 2.92 -2.59 -9.25
C LEU A 69 4.08 -2.02 -8.43
N PHE A 70 5.10 -2.83 -8.16
CA PHE A 70 6.27 -2.40 -7.40
C PHE A 70 6.99 -1.24 -8.11
N LYS A 71 7.24 -1.36 -9.42
CA LYS A 71 7.88 -0.31 -10.22
C LYS A 71 7.09 0.99 -10.21
N TRP A 72 5.78 0.91 -10.44
CA TRP A 72 4.88 2.07 -10.38
C TRP A 72 4.88 2.69 -8.97
N TYR A 73 4.82 1.88 -7.93
CA TYR A 73 4.82 2.37 -6.55
C TYR A 73 6.11 3.14 -6.23
N GLN A 74 7.28 2.62 -6.61
CA GLN A 74 8.55 3.35 -6.46
C GLN A 74 8.56 4.66 -7.24
N LYS A 75 8.00 4.67 -8.47
CA LYS A 75 7.88 5.88 -9.28
C LYS A 75 7.00 6.94 -8.61
N CYS A 76 5.86 6.56 -8.03
CA CYS A 76 5.01 7.49 -7.29
C CYS A 76 5.70 8.01 -6.03
N LYS A 77 6.42 7.15 -5.29
CA LYS A 77 7.20 7.56 -4.12
C LYS A 77 8.32 8.56 -4.47
N ALA A 78 8.89 8.46 -5.66
CA ALA A 78 9.93 9.36 -6.13
C ALA A 78 9.42 10.75 -6.57
N LEU A 79 8.11 10.99 -6.55
CA LEU A 79 7.56 12.32 -6.85
C LEU A 79 8.00 13.33 -5.78
N PRO A 80 8.40 14.56 -6.16
CA PRO A 80 9.03 15.51 -5.24
C PRO A 80 8.13 15.97 -4.09
N TYR A 81 6.82 15.76 -4.20
CA TYR A 81 5.83 16.13 -3.20
C TYR A 81 5.24 14.93 -2.45
N TYR A 82 5.59 13.69 -2.81
CA TYR A 82 4.99 12.49 -2.21
C TYR A 82 5.24 12.44 -0.71
N ASP A 83 6.50 12.62 -0.29
CA ASP A 83 6.87 12.55 1.13
C ASP A 83 6.15 13.63 1.94
N LYS A 84 5.98 14.84 1.40
CA LYS A 84 5.26 15.91 2.09
C LYS A 84 3.74 15.67 2.16
N ALA A 85 3.16 15.15 1.09
CA ALA A 85 1.71 15.03 0.95
C ALA A 85 1.14 13.73 1.56
N ASN A 86 1.83 12.60 1.42
CA ASN A 86 1.35 11.28 1.86
C ASN A 86 2.16 10.71 3.04
N GLY A 87 3.46 11.00 3.12
CA GLY A 87 4.39 10.45 4.12
C GLY A 87 3.92 10.59 5.57
N PRO A 88 3.59 11.80 6.07
CA PRO A 88 3.15 12.00 7.45
C PRO A 88 1.92 11.18 7.82
N GLY A 89 0.92 11.13 6.93
CA GLY A 89 -0.30 10.35 7.17
C GLY A 89 -0.01 8.85 7.26
N LEU A 90 0.85 8.35 6.37
CA LEU A 90 1.26 6.94 6.35
C LEU A 90 2.05 6.56 7.60
N ASN A 91 2.97 7.40 8.06
CA ASN A 91 3.76 7.15 9.26
C ASN A 91 2.87 7.15 10.53
N ASN A 92 1.92 8.07 10.61
CA ASN A 92 0.96 8.10 11.72
C ASN A 92 0.07 6.85 11.72
N LEU A 93 -0.32 6.38 10.54
CA LEU A 93 -1.09 5.15 10.39
C LEU A 93 -0.29 3.93 10.86
N ASP A 94 0.97 3.81 10.43
CA ASP A 94 1.87 2.72 10.81
C ASP A 94 2.05 2.65 12.34
N ALA A 95 2.37 3.78 12.96
CA ALA A 95 2.50 3.89 14.42
C ALA A 95 1.19 3.51 15.15
N LEU A 96 0.03 3.86 14.60
CA LEU A 96 -1.26 3.50 15.18
C LEU A 96 -1.54 1.99 15.05
N ILE A 97 -1.16 1.37 13.94
CA ILE A 97 -1.27 -0.08 13.74
C ILE A 97 -0.36 -0.81 14.72
N GLU A 98 0.88 -0.38 14.87
CA GLU A 98 1.82 -0.93 15.86
C GLU A 98 1.25 -0.81 17.27
N THR A 99 0.68 0.33 17.63
CA THR A 99 0.05 0.54 18.93
C THR A 99 -1.12 -0.43 19.18
N LYS A 100 -1.91 -0.74 18.14
CA LYS A 100 -3.12 -1.59 18.27
C LYS A 100 -2.80 -3.08 18.25
N LEU A 101 -1.80 -3.51 17.47
CA LEU A 101 -1.44 -4.92 17.27
C LEU A 101 -0.22 -5.38 18.09
N GLY A 102 0.63 -4.46 18.55
CA GLY A 102 1.81 -4.75 19.37
C GLY A 102 2.83 -5.65 18.68
N SER A 103 3.47 -6.52 19.46
CA SER A 103 4.61 -7.35 19.03
C SER A 103 4.31 -8.33 17.88
N ALA A 104 3.04 -8.66 17.63
CA ALA A 104 2.61 -9.48 16.49
C ALA A 104 2.82 -8.77 15.15
N TYR A 105 2.72 -7.44 15.13
CA TYR A 105 2.98 -6.61 13.95
C TYR A 105 4.48 -6.43 13.72
N THR A 106 5.23 -6.06 14.76
CA THR A 106 6.68 -5.79 14.68
C THR A 106 7.49 -7.01 14.19
N LYS A 107 7.14 -8.24 14.62
CA LYS A 107 7.83 -9.48 14.19
C LYS A 107 7.64 -9.83 12.72
N ARG A 108 6.62 -9.27 12.06
CA ARG A 108 6.32 -9.54 10.64
C ARG A 108 7.12 -8.63 9.69
N ASN A 109 7.48 -7.45 10.17
CA ASN A 109 8.19 -6.43 9.41
C ASN A 109 9.70 -6.37 9.75
N ALA A 110 10.19 -7.26 10.61
CA ALA A 110 11.62 -7.47 10.92
C ALA A 110 12.21 -8.55 10.01
#